data_AF-A0A377D9Z8-F1
#
_entry.id   AF-A0A377D9Z8-F1
#
_cell.length_a   1.000
_cell.length_b   1.000
_cell.length_c   1.000
_cell.angle_alpha   90.00
_cell.angle_beta   90.00
_cell.angle_gamma   90.00
#
_symmetry.space_group_name_H-M   'P 1'
#
loop_
_entity.id
_entity.type
_entity.pdbx_description
1 polymer ?
#
loop_
_entity_poly.entity_id
_entity_poly.type
_entity_poly.pdbx_seq_one_letter_code
_entity_poly.pdbx_strand_id
1 'polypeptide(L)'
;MSEANIIHSRYGLRCEKLDKPLNLGWGLDNSAVLHCPGELPTGWLCDALDQIFIAAPQLSAVALPWAEWREEPQALTLFGQVKSDIIHRTAFWQLPLWLSSPANRASGEMVFDAEREIYFPQRPPRPQGEVYRRYDPRIRRMLSFRIADPVSDAERFTRWMNDPAR
;
A
#
# COMPACT_ATOMS: atom_id res chain seq x y z
N MET A 1 -13.03 5.25 -0.14
CA MET A 1 -12.86 5.31 1.33
C MET A 1 -12.25 3.98 1.74
N SER A 2 -11.58 3.88 2.89
CA SER A 2 -11.08 2.57 3.35
C SER A 2 -12.27 1.62 3.58
N GLU A 3 -12.26 0.43 3.02
CA GLU A 3 -13.30 -0.59 3.15
C GLU A 3 -13.21 -1.34 4.49
N ALA A 4 -12.03 -1.35 5.11
CA ALA A 4 -11.84 -1.77 6.49
C ALA A 4 -11.85 -0.57 7.47
N ASN A 5 -12.28 -0.80 8.71
CA ASN A 5 -12.07 0.11 9.84
C ASN A 5 -11.69 -0.71 11.07
N ILE A 6 -10.38 -0.86 11.31
CA ILE A 6 -9.80 -1.67 12.36
C ILE A 6 -9.56 -0.81 13.60
N ILE A 7 -10.19 -1.19 14.70
CA ILE A 7 -10.08 -0.51 15.98
C ILE A 7 -9.55 -1.46 17.06
N HIS A 8 -8.92 -0.90 18.09
CA HIS A 8 -8.64 -1.62 19.31
C HIS A 8 -9.94 -1.81 20.11
N SER A 9 -10.22 -3.05 20.49
CA SER A 9 -11.29 -3.45 21.39
C SER A 9 -10.70 -4.06 22.66
N ARG A 10 -11.53 -4.26 23.69
CA ARG A 10 -11.14 -4.84 24.98
C ARG A 10 -10.46 -6.22 24.85
N TYR A 11 -10.70 -6.95 23.76
CA TYR A 11 -10.22 -8.31 23.54
C TYR A 11 -9.28 -8.47 22.32
N GLY A 12 -8.82 -7.37 21.71
CA GLY A 12 -7.95 -7.41 20.52
C GLY A 12 -8.37 -6.40 19.45
N LEU A 13 -8.09 -6.67 18.18
CA LEU A 13 -8.53 -5.83 17.06
C LEU A 13 -9.92 -6.26 16.57
N ARG A 14 -10.76 -5.29 16.16
CA ARG A 14 -12.09 -5.53 15.58
C ARG A 14 -12.25 -4.70 14.31
N CYS A 15 -12.95 -5.23 13.31
CA CYS A 15 -13.40 -4.44 12.16
C CYS A 15 -14.82 -3.90 12.42
N GLU A 16 -14.98 -2.60 12.63
CA GLU A 16 -16.30 -1.98 12.83
C GLU A 16 -17.22 -2.17 11.62
N LYS A 17 -16.69 -1.99 10.40
CA LYS A 17 -17.49 -2.06 9.16
C LYS A 17 -18.06 -3.44 8.85
N LEU A 18 -17.43 -4.50 9.33
CA LEU A 18 -17.93 -5.87 9.16
C LEU A 18 -18.85 -6.30 10.31
N ASP A 19 -18.94 -5.47 11.35
CA ASP A 19 -19.58 -5.78 12.64
C ASP A 19 -19.14 -7.12 13.29
N LYS A 20 -17.98 -7.65 12.89
CA LYS A 20 -17.43 -8.93 13.36
C LYS A 20 -16.11 -8.75 14.11
N PRO A 21 -15.84 -9.54 15.16
CA PRO A 21 -14.51 -9.60 15.77
C PRO A 21 -13.49 -10.17 14.77
N LEU A 22 -12.29 -9.60 14.72
CA LEU A 22 -11.19 -10.20 13.96
C LEU A 22 -10.50 -11.22 14.85
N ASN A 23 -10.53 -12.48 14.43
CA ASN A 23 -9.81 -13.54 15.13
C ASN A 23 -8.33 -13.44 14.74
N LEU A 24 -7.54 -12.87 15.65
CA LEU A 24 -6.09 -12.78 15.54
C LEU A 24 -5.42 -13.73 16.53
N GLY A 25 -4.69 -14.72 16.02
CA GLY A 25 -3.74 -15.49 16.81
C GLY A 25 -2.41 -14.73 16.91
N TRP A 26 -1.77 -14.69 18.08
CA TRP A 26 -0.48 -14.03 18.25
C TRP A 26 0.65 -15.07 18.27
N GLY A 27 1.64 -14.88 17.41
CA GLY A 27 2.88 -15.67 17.40
C GLY A 27 3.89 -15.12 18.41
N LEU A 28 4.78 -15.98 18.90
CA LEU A 28 5.88 -15.61 19.81
C LEU A 28 6.98 -14.80 19.10
N ASP A 29 6.99 -14.81 17.77
CA ASP A 29 7.93 -14.13 16.86
C ASP A 29 7.45 -12.73 16.44
N ASN A 30 6.49 -12.16 17.18
CA ASN A 30 5.75 -10.95 16.81
C ASN A 30 5.01 -11.06 15.47
N SER A 31 4.69 -12.27 15.01
CA SER A 31 3.72 -12.44 13.93
C SER A 31 2.30 -12.49 14.49
N ALA A 32 1.32 -12.32 13.61
CA ALA A 32 -0.07 -12.63 13.92
C ALA A 32 -0.64 -13.55 12.84
N VAL A 33 -1.64 -14.36 13.18
CA VAL A 33 -2.44 -15.13 12.24
C VAL A 33 -3.79 -14.44 12.13
N LEU A 34 -4.17 -14.02 10.93
CA LEU A 34 -5.49 -13.47 10.67
C LEU A 34 -6.37 -14.55 10.03
N HIS A 35 -7.39 -14.97 10.77
CA HIS A 35 -8.38 -15.93 10.27
C HIS A 35 -9.41 -15.25 9.37
N CYS A 36 -9.91 -15.99 8.38
CA CYS A 36 -10.87 -15.46 7.40
C CYS A 36 -12.22 -15.16 8.08
N PRO A 37 -12.70 -13.89 8.06
CA PRO A 37 -13.95 -13.51 8.73
C PRO A 37 -15.23 -13.86 7.93
N GLY A 38 -15.07 -14.55 6.78
CA GLY A 38 -16.15 -14.91 5.85
C GLY A 38 -16.17 -13.97 4.64
N GLU A 39 -17.37 -13.63 4.15
CA GLU A 39 -17.53 -12.72 3.01
C GLU A 39 -16.96 -11.32 3.29
N LEU A 40 -16.20 -10.80 2.32
CA LEU A 40 -15.45 -9.56 2.44
C LEU A 40 -15.78 -8.58 1.29
N PRO A 41 -15.88 -7.28 1.56
CA PRO A 41 -15.92 -6.26 0.51
C PRO A 41 -14.64 -6.26 -0.33
N THR A 42 -14.74 -5.84 -1.59
CA THR A 42 -13.60 -5.66 -2.49
C THR A 42 -12.57 -4.70 -1.90
N GLY A 43 -11.32 -5.12 -1.82
CA GLY A 43 -10.21 -4.28 -1.32
C GLY A 43 -10.08 -4.25 0.20
N TRP A 44 -11.00 -4.90 0.93
CA TRP A 44 -11.01 -4.94 2.38
C TRP A 44 -9.71 -5.50 2.97
N LEU A 45 -9.16 -6.58 2.39
CA LEU A 45 -7.98 -7.25 2.95
C LEU A 45 -6.74 -6.33 2.99
N CYS A 46 -6.52 -5.59 1.91
CA CYS A 46 -5.41 -4.64 1.83
C CYS A 46 -5.55 -3.54 2.89
N ASP A 47 -6.75 -2.96 3.02
CA ASP A 47 -7.02 -1.93 4.02
C ASP A 47 -6.89 -2.48 5.46
N ALA A 48 -7.36 -3.70 5.70
CA ALA A 48 -7.27 -4.33 7.01
C ALA A 48 -5.81 -4.60 7.41
N LEU A 49 -5.00 -5.16 6.52
CA LEU A 49 -3.57 -5.40 6.76
C LEU A 49 -2.81 -4.10 7.01
N ASP A 50 -3.07 -3.06 6.22
CA ASP A 50 -2.45 -1.74 6.42
C ASP A 50 -2.76 -1.20 7.82
N GLN A 51 -4.03 -1.20 8.20
CA GLN A 51 -4.45 -0.72 9.51
C GLN A 51 -3.91 -1.59 10.67
N ILE A 52 -3.86 -2.92 10.51
CA ILE A 52 -3.27 -3.84 11.50
C ILE A 52 -1.80 -3.50 11.71
N PHE A 53 -1.00 -3.36 10.64
CA PHE A 53 0.41 -3.00 10.78
C PHE A 53 0.60 -1.61 11.38
N ILE A 54 -0.25 -0.65 11.07
CA ILE A 54 -0.16 0.70 11.63
C ILE A 54 -0.53 0.73 13.13
N ALA A 55 -1.56 -0.03 13.53
CA ALA A 55 -2.07 -0.13 14.89
C ALA A 55 -1.15 -0.95 15.81
N ALA A 56 -0.53 -2.00 15.29
CA ALA A 56 0.41 -2.85 16.01
C ALA A 56 1.82 -2.74 15.38
N PRO A 57 2.61 -1.70 15.72
CA PRO A 57 3.92 -1.48 15.13
C PRO A 57 4.95 -2.58 15.42
N GLN A 58 4.74 -3.35 16.48
CA GLN A 58 5.57 -4.50 16.85
C GLN A 58 5.39 -5.70 15.91
N LEU A 59 4.28 -5.78 15.17
CA LEU A 59 4.03 -6.92 14.28
C LEU A 59 5.02 -6.96 13.11
N SER A 60 5.75 -8.07 13.00
CA SER A 60 6.72 -8.33 11.95
C SER A 60 6.06 -8.91 10.69
N ALA A 61 4.99 -9.68 10.85
CA ALA A 61 4.24 -10.31 9.78
C ALA A 61 2.79 -10.64 10.18
N VAL A 62 1.93 -10.84 9.19
CA VAL A 62 0.60 -11.42 9.34
C VAL A 62 0.49 -12.65 8.44
N ALA A 63 0.29 -13.83 9.00
CA ALA A 63 -0.01 -15.05 8.29
C ALA A 63 -1.51 -15.12 7.98
N LEU A 64 -1.84 -15.50 6.75
CA LEU A 64 -3.19 -15.73 6.26
C LEU A 64 -3.32 -17.22 5.93
N PRO A 65 -3.84 -18.07 6.85
CA PRO A 65 -3.84 -19.52 6.66
C PRO A 65 -4.43 -19.93 5.31
N TRP A 66 -3.63 -20.58 4.47
CA TRP A 66 -4.04 -20.94 3.10
C TRP A 66 -5.39 -21.66 3.04
N ALA A 67 -5.65 -22.57 3.99
CA ALA A 67 -6.89 -23.35 4.04
C ALA A 67 -8.16 -22.49 4.14
N GLU A 68 -8.07 -21.31 4.75
CA GLU A 68 -9.20 -20.40 4.96
C GLU A 68 -9.30 -19.34 3.86
N TRP A 69 -8.16 -18.93 3.30
CA TRP A 69 -8.06 -17.79 2.39
C TRP A 69 -7.99 -18.16 0.91
N ARG A 70 -7.83 -19.44 0.55
CA ARG A 70 -7.66 -19.89 -0.84
C ARG A 70 -8.87 -19.61 -1.75
N GLU A 71 -10.06 -19.42 -1.20
CA GLU A 71 -11.28 -19.13 -1.98
C GLU A 71 -11.48 -17.62 -2.18
N GLU A 72 -10.71 -16.77 -1.47
CA GLU A 72 -10.90 -15.32 -1.47
C GLU A 72 -10.00 -14.65 -2.54
N PRO A 73 -10.58 -14.01 -3.59
CA PRO A 73 -9.81 -13.50 -4.72
C PRO A 73 -8.76 -12.43 -4.39
N GLN A 74 -9.04 -11.55 -3.42
CA GLN A 74 -8.08 -10.53 -2.99
C GLN A 74 -6.88 -11.15 -2.25
N ALA A 75 -7.08 -12.26 -1.52
CA ALA A 75 -6.00 -12.99 -0.88
C ALA A 75 -5.12 -13.70 -1.92
N LEU A 76 -5.73 -14.39 -2.89
CA LEU A 76 -5.00 -15.01 -4.00
C LEU A 76 -4.16 -13.98 -4.79
N THR A 77 -4.72 -12.80 -5.04
CA THR A 77 -3.98 -11.69 -5.67
C THR A 77 -2.76 -11.28 -4.85
N LEU A 78 -2.94 -11.13 -3.53
CA LEU A 78 -1.87 -10.75 -2.61
C LEU A 78 -0.78 -11.83 -2.54
N PHE A 79 -1.17 -13.10 -2.39
CA PHE A 79 -0.26 -14.25 -2.41
C PHE A 79 0.52 -14.32 -3.72
N GLY A 80 -0.11 -13.99 -4.84
CA GLY A 80 0.55 -13.89 -6.14
C GLY A 80 1.66 -12.84 -6.17
N GLN A 81 1.52 -11.74 -5.44
CA GLN A 81 2.52 -10.67 -5.34
C GLN A 81 3.64 -11.00 -4.35
N VAL A 82 3.31 -11.50 -3.16
CA VAL A 82 4.29 -11.80 -2.10
C VAL A 82 4.93 -13.19 -2.23
N LYS A 83 4.35 -14.09 -3.03
CA LYS A 83 4.74 -15.50 -3.19
C LYS A 83 4.71 -16.32 -1.90
N SER A 84 3.87 -15.94 -0.94
CA SER A 84 3.70 -16.62 0.36
C SER A 84 2.31 -16.33 0.93
N ASP A 85 1.84 -17.18 1.84
CA ASP A 85 0.67 -16.93 2.69
C ASP A 85 1.03 -16.13 3.96
N ILE A 86 2.31 -15.82 4.16
CA ILE A 86 2.83 -14.95 5.22
C ILE A 86 3.16 -13.58 4.63
N ILE A 87 2.48 -12.55 5.13
CA ILE A 87 2.66 -11.18 4.70
C ILE A 87 3.60 -10.47 5.66
N HIS A 88 4.87 -10.33 5.28
CA HIS A 88 5.81 -9.55 6.07
C HIS A 88 5.50 -8.05 5.98
N ARG A 89 5.55 -7.36 7.13
CA ARG A 89 5.31 -5.91 7.25
C ARG A 89 6.16 -5.10 6.28
N THR A 90 7.45 -5.43 6.20
CA THR A 90 8.41 -4.71 5.35
C THR A 90 8.15 -4.91 3.87
N ALA A 91 7.70 -6.10 3.46
CA ALA A 91 7.35 -6.40 2.08
C ALA A 91 6.00 -5.79 1.67
N PHE A 92 5.02 -5.78 2.60
CA PHE A 92 3.66 -5.32 2.35
C PHE A 92 3.61 -3.88 1.80
N TRP A 93 4.34 -2.94 2.40
CA TRP A 93 4.38 -1.55 1.91
C TRP A 93 5.20 -1.34 0.64
N GLN A 94 5.99 -2.34 0.20
CA GLN A 94 6.69 -2.31 -1.09
C GLN A 94 5.81 -2.80 -2.24
N LEU A 95 4.65 -3.39 -1.93
CA LEU A 95 3.71 -3.83 -2.95
C LEU A 95 3.10 -2.64 -3.71
N PRO A 96 2.77 -2.81 -5.01
CA PRO A 96 2.21 -1.74 -5.82
C PRO A 96 0.72 -1.45 -5.53
N LEU A 97 0.21 -1.79 -4.33
CA LEU A 97 -1.20 -1.65 -3.93
C LEU A 97 -1.67 -0.18 -3.87
N TRP A 98 -0.71 0.72 -3.66
CA TRP A 98 -0.95 2.15 -3.42
C TRP A 98 -0.73 3.01 -4.68
N LEU A 99 -0.33 2.39 -5.79
CA LEU A 99 0.00 3.11 -7.01
C LEU A 99 -1.28 3.37 -7.82
N SER A 100 -1.56 4.64 -8.10
CA SER A 100 -2.73 5.04 -8.91
C SER A 100 -2.51 4.82 -10.41
N SER A 101 -1.31 4.42 -10.81
CA SER A 101 -0.94 4.03 -12.18
C SER A 101 0.09 2.92 -12.13
N PRO A 102 0.14 2.01 -13.14
CA PRO A 102 1.16 0.99 -13.20
C PRO A 102 2.56 1.59 -13.10
N ALA A 103 3.48 0.85 -12.45
CA ALA A 103 4.87 1.25 -12.40
C ALA A 103 5.39 1.49 -13.83
N ASN A 104 5.98 2.66 -14.04
CA ASN A 104 6.47 3.05 -15.35
C ASN A 104 7.75 2.26 -15.66
N ARG A 105 7.62 1.18 -16.44
CA ARG A 105 8.71 0.26 -16.73
C ARG A 105 9.53 0.79 -17.89
N ALA A 106 10.85 0.68 -17.79
CA ALA A 106 11.71 0.91 -18.93
C ALA A 106 11.36 -0.09 -20.03
N SER A 107 11.32 0.35 -21.28
CA SER A 107 11.07 -0.52 -22.44
C SER A 107 12.17 -1.57 -22.63
N GLY A 108 13.36 -1.33 -22.03
CA GLY A 108 14.56 -2.12 -22.28
C GLY A 108 15.23 -1.75 -23.61
N GLU A 109 14.66 -0.80 -24.35
CA GLU A 109 15.22 -0.31 -25.60
C GLU A 109 16.43 0.58 -25.34
N MET A 110 17.38 0.52 -26.25
CA MET A 110 18.59 1.32 -26.24
C MET A 110 18.58 2.28 -27.43
N VAL A 111 18.99 3.53 -27.18
CA VAL A 111 19.04 4.60 -28.17
C VAL A 111 20.48 5.02 -28.38
N PHE A 112 20.88 5.16 -29.65
CA PHE A 112 22.15 5.76 -30.02
C PHE A 112 21.96 7.24 -30.32
N ASP A 113 22.77 8.08 -29.68
CA ASP A 113 22.89 9.50 -29.99
C ASP A 113 24.16 9.70 -30.81
N ALA A 114 23.97 9.99 -32.10
CA ALA A 114 25.06 10.15 -33.05
C ALA A 114 25.89 11.43 -32.83
N GLU A 115 25.32 12.47 -32.23
CA GLU A 115 26.06 13.71 -31.94
C GLU A 115 27.02 13.54 -30.77
N ARG A 116 26.61 12.71 -29.81
CA ARG A 116 27.38 12.43 -28.59
C ARG A 116 28.16 11.12 -28.66
N GLU A 117 27.96 10.33 -29.73
CA GLU A 117 28.51 8.99 -29.94
C GLU A 117 28.29 8.04 -28.75
N ILE A 118 27.13 8.14 -28.09
CA ILE A 118 26.80 7.32 -26.91
C ILE A 118 25.56 6.47 -27.15
N TYR A 119 25.57 5.30 -26.52
CA TYR A 119 24.45 4.36 -26.47
C TYR A 119 23.89 4.32 -25.05
N PHE A 120 22.60 4.65 -24.88
CA PHE A 120 21.98 4.72 -23.55
C PHE A 120 20.55 4.17 -23.55
N PRO A 121 20.07 3.68 -22.39
CA PRO A 121 18.72 3.14 -22.28
C PRO A 121 17.66 4.22 -22.45
N GLN A 122 16.59 3.90 -23.17
CA GLN A 122 15.43 4.76 -23.31
C GLN A 122 14.72 4.89 -21.95
N ARG A 123 14.58 6.14 -21.48
CA ARG A 123 13.89 6.41 -20.22
C ARG A 123 12.38 6.22 -20.41
N PRO A 124 11.68 5.54 -19.48
CA PRO A 124 10.22 5.49 -19.50
C PRO A 124 9.61 6.90 -19.54
N PRO A 125 8.42 7.06 -20.15
CA PRO A 125 7.73 8.35 -20.14
C PRO A 125 7.51 8.83 -18.70
N ARG A 126 7.39 10.13 -18.45
CA ARG A 126 7.01 10.58 -17.10
C ARG A 126 5.57 10.17 -16.82
N PRO A 127 5.24 9.66 -15.62
CA PRO A 127 3.85 9.46 -15.25
C PRO A 127 3.10 10.81 -15.25
N GLN A 128 1.78 10.75 -15.35
CA GLN A 128 0.92 11.92 -15.34
C GLN A 128 -0.15 11.76 -14.26
N GLY A 129 -0.61 12.87 -13.69
CA GLY A 129 -1.65 12.87 -12.68
C GLY A 129 -1.21 12.29 -11.32
N GLU A 130 -2.16 11.67 -10.62
CA GLU A 130 -1.91 11.02 -9.33
C GLU A 130 -1.14 9.71 -9.52
N VAL A 131 -0.07 9.54 -8.77
CA VAL A 131 0.82 8.37 -8.84
C VAL A 131 0.71 7.49 -7.61
N TYR A 132 0.18 8.03 -6.51
CA TYR A 132 0.07 7.33 -5.24
C TYR A 132 -1.17 7.79 -4.49
N ARG A 133 -1.87 6.85 -3.84
CA ARG A 133 -2.96 7.12 -2.92
C ARG A 133 -3.05 6.04 -1.86
N ARG A 134 -3.09 6.45 -0.59
CA ARG A 134 -3.29 5.55 0.57
C ARG A 134 -4.12 6.24 1.64
N TYR A 135 -4.99 5.49 2.30
CA TYR A 135 -5.66 5.97 3.51
C TYR A 135 -4.70 5.87 4.72
N ASP A 136 -4.52 6.95 5.47
CA ASP A 136 -3.78 6.91 6.73
C ASP A 136 -4.77 6.86 7.91
N PRO A 137 -4.83 5.74 8.66
CA PRO A 137 -5.77 5.59 9.77
C PRO A 137 -5.41 6.44 11.00
N ARG A 138 -4.16 6.91 11.16
CA ARG A 138 -3.76 7.73 12.30
C ARG A 138 -4.34 9.13 12.20
N ILE A 139 -4.29 9.72 11.01
CA ILE A 139 -4.85 11.06 10.74
C ILE A 139 -6.27 11.01 10.14
N ARG A 140 -6.76 9.81 9.81
CA ARG A 140 -8.08 9.55 9.20
C ARG A 140 -8.31 10.33 7.90
N ARG A 141 -7.28 10.39 7.04
CA ARG A 141 -7.32 11.12 5.76
C ARG A 141 -6.73 10.27 4.64
N MET A 142 -7.14 10.59 3.41
CA MET A 142 -6.46 10.09 2.22
C MET A 142 -5.20 10.91 1.99
N LEU A 143 -4.04 10.25 1.96
CA LEU A 143 -2.79 10.81 1.49
C LEU A 143 -2.64 10.46 0.00
N SER A 144 -2.34 11.45 -0.83
CA SER A 144 -2.02 11.21 -2.23
C SER A 144 -0.85 12.05 -2.71
N PHE A 145 -0.14 11.52 -3.69
CA PHE A 145 0.90 12.23 -4.42
C PHE A 145 0.57 12.26 -5.90
N ARG A 146 0.78 13.42 -6.52
CA ARG A 146 0.65 13.61 -7.96
C ARG A 146 1.89 14.29 -8.50
N ILE A 147 2.10 14.15 -9.80
CA ILE A 147 3.13 14.91 -10.49
C ILE A 147 2.76 16.40 -10.42
N ALA A 148 3.78 17.20 -10.08
CA ALA A 148 3.65 18.65 -10.03
C ALA A 148 3.41 19.20 -11.44
N ASP A 149 2.47 20.13 -11.54
CA ASP A 149 2.22 20.88 -12.76
C ASP A 149 2.82 22.29 -12.58
N PRO A 150 3.86 22.65 -13.35
CA PRO A 150 4.49 23.96 -13.23
C PRO A 150 3.52 25.13 -13.38
N VAL A 151 2.46 25.00 -14.17
CA VAL A 151 1.51 26.10 -14.42
C VAL A 151 0.66 26.36 -13.18
N SER A 152 0.15 25.31 -12.53
CA SER A 152 -0.75 25.45 -11.39
C SER A 152 -0.05 25.44 -10.01
N ASP A 153 1.15 24.86 -9.90
CA ASP A 153 1.81 24.65 -8.61
C ASP A 153 2.97 25.61 -8.31
N ALA A 154 3.52 26.32 -9.31
CA ALA A 154 4.75 27.11 -9.14
C ALA A 154 4.65 28.18 -8.04
N GLU A 155 3.50 28.86 -7.92
CA GLU A 155 3.28 29.86 -6.86
C GLU A 155 3.33 29.22 -5.47
N ARG A 156 2.69 28.05 -5.31
CA ARG A 156 2.67 27.31 -4.04
C ARG A 156 4.07 26.84 -3.65
N PHE A 157 4.84 26.31 -4.60
CA PHE A 157 6.24 25.95 -4.38
C PHE A 157 7.09 27.15 -3.98
N THR A 158 6.94 28.27 -4.67
CA THR A 158 7.67 29.51 -4.37
C THR A 158 7.37 29.97 -2.94
N ARG A 159 6.10 29.92 -2.53
CA ARG A 159 5.71 30.27 -1.15
C ARG A 159 6.38 29.37 -0.13
N TRP A 160 6.33 28.04 -0.30
CA TRP A 160 6.98 27.10 0.61
C TRP A 160 8.49 27.31 0.73
N MET A 161 9.16 27.60 -0.38
CA MET A 161 10.61 27.84 -0.40
C MET A 161 11.01 29.14 0.31
N ASN A 162 10.09 30.10 0.44
CA ASN A 162 10.34 31.41 1.02
C ASN A 162 9.58 31.65 2.33
N ASP A 163 8.90 30.63 2.86
CA ASP A 163 8.21 30.72 4.15
C ASP A 163 9.26 30.58 5.26
N PRO A 164 9.53 31.64 6.06
CA PRO A 164 10.44 31.51 7.17
C PRO A 164 9.88 30.47 8.14
N ALA A 165 10.68 29.46 8.48
CA ALA A 165 10.29 28.45 9.46
C ALA A 165 9.83 29.15 10.74
N ARG A 166 8.57 28.91 11.13
CA ARG A 166 8.03 29.35 12.42
C ARG A 166 8.64 28.56 13.57
#